data_AF-A0A496SZ90-F1
#
_entry.id   AF-A0A496SZ90-F1
#
_cell.length_a   1.000
_cell.length_b   1.000
_cell.length_c   1.000
_cell.angle_alpha   90.00
_cell.angle_beta   90.00
_cell.angle_gamma   90.00
#
_symmetry.space_group_name_H-M   'P 1'
#
loop_
_entity.id
_entity.type
_entity.pdbx_description
1 polymer ?
#
loop_
_entity_poly.entity_id
_entity_poly.type
_entity_poly.pdbx_seq_one_letter_code
_entity_poly.pdbx_strand_id
1 'polypeptide(L)'
;FDTGNPPAEGQDGWDFYSKVKEHIVYVHIKDALLRKSGEEEVFTFPGEGDGYVRQIVQDLLKSGYQGGMSIEPHLSAIIHLGKEASSEAKAFDTYVEYGRRFMRLIEQLQNAER
;
A
#
# COMPACT_ATOMS: atom_id res chain seq x y z
N PHE A 1 10.50 -1.85 3.12
CA PHE A 1 9.86 -2.28 1.87
C PHE A 1 8.55 -1.52 1.75
N ASP A 2 8.23 -1.00 0.57
CA ASP A 2 6.99 -0.28 0.31
C ASP A 2 6.20 -1.05 -0.75
N THR A 3 4.95 -1.41 -0.46
CA THR A 3 4.12 -2.24 -1.35
C THR A 3 3.71 -1.51 -2.64
N GLY A 4 3.64 -0.18 -2.64
CA GLY A 4 3.19 0.63 -3.77
C GLY A 4 4.32 1.13 -4.68
N ASN A 5 5.56 1.19 -4.19
CA ASN A 5 6.69 1.66 -4.99
C ASN A 5 6.96 0.80 -6.24
N PRO A 6 7.01 -0.55 -6.18
CA PRO A 6 7.25 -1.35 -7.37
C PRO A 6 6.25 -1.08 -8.50
N PRO A 7 4.92 -1.18 -8.32
CA PRO A 7 3.98 -0.88 -9.40
C PRO A 7 4.03 0.59 -9.83
N ALA A 8 4.22 1.54 -8.91
CA ALA A 8 4.40 2.96 -9.26
C ALA A 8 5.65 3.20 -10.14
N GLU A 9 6.67 2.37 -10.03
CA GLU A 9 7.86 2.41 -10.89
C GLU A 9 7.74 1.55 -12.17
N GLY A 10 6.62 0.85 -12.35
CA GLY A 10 6.39 -0.05 -13.50
C GLY A 10 6.96 -1.46 -13.32
N GLN A 11 7.18 -1.88 -12.08
CA GLN A 11 7.67 -3.22 -11.71
C GLN A 11 6.54 -4.08 -11.12
N ASP A 12 6.63 -5.39 -11.28
CA ASP A 12 5.72 -6.32 -10.62
C ASP A 12 6.00 -6.35 -9.10
N GLY A 13 4.99 -6.01 -8.29
CA GLY A 13 5.13 -5.91 -6.85
C GLY A 13 5.43 -7.23 -6.16
N TRP A 14 4.88 -8.34 -6.65
CA TRP A 14 5.09 -9.66 -6.07
C TRP A 14 6.50 -10.19 -6.33
N ASP A 15 7.00 -10.04 -7.56
CA ASP A 15 8.36 -10.41 -7.95
C ASP A 15 9.40 -9.61 -7.16
N PHE A 16 9.20 -8.28 -7.05
CA PHE A 16 10.10 -7.44 -6.26
C PHE A 16 10.12 -7.88 -4.79
N TYR A 17 8.94 -8.02 -4.18
CA TYR A 17 8.79 -8.47 -2.79
C TYR A 17 9.50 -9.80 -2.55
N SER A 18 9.27 -10.78 -3.41
CA SER A 18 9.84 -12.14 -3.28
C SER A 18 11.36 -12.13 -3.25
N LYS A 19 11.99 -11.22 -4.01
CA LYS A 19 13.46 -11.07 -4.08
C LYS A 19 14.08 -10.39 -2.86
N VAL A 20 13.32 -9.57 -2.14
CA VAL A 20 13.83 -8.79 -1.00
C VAL A 20 13.28 -9.24 0.36
N LYS A 21 12.31 -10.16 0.38
CA LYS A 21 11.56 -10.59 1.57
C LYS A 21 12.44 -10.88 2.79
N GLU A 22 13.52 -11.62 2.60
CA GLU A 22 14.43 -12.02 3.69
C GLU A 22 15.18 -10.85 4.34
N HIS A 23 15.18 -9.69 3.68
CA HIS A 23 15.86 -8.47 4.13
C HIS A 23 14.88 -7.39 4.62
N ILE A 24 13.57 -7.68 4.66
CA ILE A 24 12.56 -6.73 5.10
C ILE A 24 12.55 -6.62 6.62
N VAL A 25 12.90 -5.44 7.13
CA VAL A 25 12.82 -5.10 8.57
C VAL A 25 11.62 -4.21 8.92
N TYR A 26 11.07 -3.50 7.93
CA TYR A 26 9.96 -2.57 8.09
C TYR A 26 9.15 -2.46 6.80
N VAL A 27 7.83 -2.26 6.90
CA VAL A 27 6.93 -2.17 5.75
C VAL A 27 6.14 -0.87 5.77
N HIS A 28 6.10 -0.18 4.64
CA HIS A 28 5.15 0.89 4.35
C HIS A 28 4.04 0.32 3.47
N ILE A 29 2.79 0.56 3.89
CA ILE A 29 1.59 0.14 3.19
C ILE A 29 1.11 1.29 2.34
N LYS A 30 1.46 1.20 1.06
CA LYS A 30 1.03 2.05 -0.05
C LYS A 30 0.50 1.14 -1.15
N ASP A 31 -0.47 1.59 -1.93
CA ASP A 31 -0.93 0.82 -3.09
C ASP A 31 -1.00 1.72 -4.31
N ALA A 32 -0.71 1.16 -5.47
CA ALA A 32 -0.66 1.89 -6.72
C ALA A 32 -1.01 0.97 -7.89
N LEU A 33 -1.55 1.54 -8.96
CA LEU A 33 -1.69 0.85 -10.23
C LEU A 33 -0.31 0.69 -10.89
N LEU A 34 -0.13 -0.37 -11.67
CA LEU A 34 1.10 -0.60 -12.42
C LEU A 34 1.29 0.51 -13.47
N ARG A 35 2.30 1.35 -13.26
CA ARG A 35 2.66 2.45 -14.15
C ARG A 35 3.15 1.93 -15.48
N LYS A 36 2.53 2.34 -16.59
CA LYS A 36 3.08 2.08 -17.92
C LYS A 36 4.05 3.18 -18.33
N SER A 37 4.91 2.87 -19.31
CA SER A 37 5.89 3.83 -19.82
C SER A 37 5.22 5.13 -20.27
N GLY A 38 5.60 6.24 -19.62
CA GLY A 38 5.09 7.58 -19.93
C GLY A 38 3.80 7.97 -19.18
N GLU A 39 3.27 7.11 -18.30
CA GLU A 39 2.15 7.45 -17.41
C GLU A 39 2.66 8.01 -16.08
N GLU A 40 1.83 8.82 -15.42
CA GLU A 40 2.06 9.22 -14.02
C GLU A 40 1.69 8.08 -13.06
N GLU A 41 2.25 8.12 -11.86
CA GLU A 41 1.89 7.21 -10.77
C GLU A 41 0.44 7.44 -10.30
N VAL A 42 -0.31 6.35 -10.10
CA VAL A 42 -1.70 6.40 -9.62
C VAL A 42 -1.81 5.59 -8.35
N PHE A 43 -1.91 6.27 -7.20
CA PHE A 43 -2.06 5.65 -5.89
C PHE A 43 -3.52 5.31 -5.58
N THR A 44 -3.74 4.21 -4.85
CA THR A 44 -5.07 3.67 -4.51
C THR A 44 -5.17 3.32 -3.03
N PHE A 45 -6.37 2.99 -2.55
CA PHE A 45 -6.53 2.41 -1.22
C PHE A 45 -5.89 1.01 -1.16
N PRO A 46 -5.57 0.49 0.04
CA PRO A 46 -4.84 -0.77 0.15
C PRO A 46 -5.71 -1.94 -0.31
N GLY A 47 -5.21 -2.71 -1.27
CA GLY A 47 -5.90 -3.82 -1.90
C GLY A 47 -6.73 -3.44 -3.13
N GLU A 48 -6.66 -2.19 -3.59
CA GLU A 48 -7.33 -1.72 -4.82
C GLU A 48 -6.35 -1.52 -5.98
N GLY A 49 -5.04 -1.61 -5.73
CA GLY A 49 -4.00 -1.46 -6.75
C GLY A 49 -3.30 -2.76 -7.11
N ASP A 50 -2.24 -2.61 -7.88
CA ASP A 50 -1.36 -3.68 -8.37
C ASP A 50 -0.15 -3.91 -7.45
N GLY A 51 -0.16 -3.35 -6.23
CA GLY A 51 0.91 -3.51 -5.24
C GLY A 51 0.87 -4.82 -4.46
N TYR A 52 -0.08 -5.71 -4.75
CA TYR A 52 -0.23 -7.00 -4.08
C TYR A 52 -0.34 -6.90 -2.54
N VAL A 53 -0.89 -5.80 -2.02
CA VAL A 53 -0.92 -5.50 -0.57
C VAL A 53 -1.50 -6.67 0.22
N ARG A 54 -2.63 -7.24 -0.21
CA ARG A 54 -3.26 -8.36 0.49
C ARG A 54 -2.36 -9.60 0.53
N GLN A 55 -1.78 -9.98 -0.60
CA GLN A 55 -0.96 -11.17 -0.77
C GLN A 55 0.35 -11.03 0.01
N ILE A 56 1.02 -9.88 -0.08
CA ILE A 56 2.27 -9.61 0.63
C ILE A 56 2.05 -9.60 2.14
N VAL A 57 1.00 -8.92 2.62
CA VAL A 57 0.69 -8.88 4.06
C VAL A 57 0.35 -10.27 4.56
N GLN A 58 -0.41 -11.06 3.80
CA GLN A 58 -0.69 -12.45 4.16
C GLN A 58 0.60 -13.28 4.26
N ASP A 59 1.49 -13.18 3.28
CA ASP A 59 2.74 -13.94 3.28
C ASP A 59 3.70 -13.50 4.40
N LEU A 60 3.77 -12.21 4.70
CA LEU A 60 4.51 -11.68 5.85
C LEU A 60 3.97 -12.26 7.17
N LEU A 61 2.65 -12.21 7.38
CA LEU A 61 2.02 -12.78 8.58
C LEU A 61 2.31 -14.29 8.70
N LYS A 62 2.14 -15.06 7.63
CA LYS A 62 2.40 -16.51 7.61
C LYS A 62 3.87 -16.86 7.83
N SER A 63 4.79 -16.02 7.36
CA SER A 63 6.23 -16.21 7.55
C SER A 63 6.73 -15.79 8.94
N GLY A 64 5.84 -15.32 9.82
CA GLY A 64 6.19 -14.93 11.18
C GLY A 64 6.86 -13.57 11.28
N TYR A 65 6.73 -12.69 10.28
CA TYR A 65 7.24 -11.32 10.34
C TYR A 65 6.76 -10.60 11.60
N GLN A 66 7.71 -10.10 12.42
CA GLN A 66 7.43 -9.39 13.69
C GLN A 66 7.72 -7.88 13.61
N GLY A 67 8.11 -7.38 12.44
CA GLY A 67 8.43 -5.97 12.26
C GLY A 67 7.18 -5.08 12.19
N GLY A 68 7.39 -3.76 12.22
CA GLY A 68 6.31 -2.80 12.12
C GLY A 68 5.78 -2.64 10.68
N MET A 69 4.52 -2.19 10.58
CA MET A 69 3.90 -1.72 9.35
C MET A 69 3.28 -0.34 9.60
N SER A 70 3.57 0.64 8.75
CA SER A 70 2.90 1.96 8.73
C SER A 70 2.12 2.13 7.43
N ILE A 71 1.14 3.05 7.41
CA ILE A 71 0.43 3.44 6.18
C ILE A 71 1.10 4.67 5.56
N GLU A 72 1.21 4.71 4.23
CA GLU A 72 1.80 5.85 3.49
C GLU A 72 0.99 6.16 2.20
N PRO A 73 -0.27 6.59 2.33
CA PRO A 73 -1.30 6.38 1.30
C PRO A 73 -1.17 7.21 0.00
N HIS A 74 -0.47 8.36 0.00
CA HIS A 74 -0.30 9.26 -1.15
C HIS A 74 -1.59 9.68 -1.94
N LEU A 75 -2.79 9.32 -1.47
CA LEU A 75 -4.08 9.64 -2.11
C LEU A 75 -4.43 11.12 -2.10
N SER A 76 -3.96 11.85 -1.08
CA SER A 76 -4.31 13.25 -0.85
C SER A 76 -3.32 14.21 -1.51
N ALA A 77 -2.25 13.70 -2.11
CA ALA A 77 -1.22 14.48 -2.79
C ALA A 77 -1.56 14.75 -4.27
N ILE A 78 -2.86 14.82 -4.61
CA ILE A 78 -3.35 15.56 -5.78
C ILE A 78 -3.20 17.07 -5.49
N ILE A 79 -1.99 17.51 -5.19
CA ILE A 79 -1.62 18.94 -5.10
C ILE A 79 -1.02 19.39 -6.44
N HIS A 80 -0.54 18.46 -7.28
CA HIS A 80 0.01 18.76 -8.61
C HIS A 80 -1.02 19.09 -9.69
N LEU A 81 -2.34 19.04 -9.41
CA LEU A 81 -3.40 19.46 -10.35
C LEU A 81 -3.94 20.88 -10.12
N GLY A 82 -3.29 21.70 -9.28
CA GLY A 82 -3.75 23.07 -9.02
C GLY A 82 -5.14 23.15 -8.37
N LYS A 83 -5.63 22.03 -7.84
CA LYS A 83 -6.80 21.97 -6.96
C LYS A 83 -6.27 21.79 -5.56
N GLU A 84 -6.33 22.87 -4.77
CA GLU A 84 -6.09 22.82 -3.33
C GLU A 84 -6.77 21.57 -2.75
N ALA A 85 -6.05 20.82 -1.91
CA ALA A 85 -6.69 19.81 -1.07
C ALA A 85 -7.86 20.52 -0.38
N SER A 86 -9.09 20.17 -0.77
CA SER A 86 -10.29 20.81 -0.24
C SER A 86 -10.39 20.44 1.24
N SER A 87 -9.81 21.30 2.09
CA SER A 87 -9.61 21.26 3.54
C SER A 87 -8.72 20.14 4.13
N GLU A 88 -7.94 20.51 5.15
CA GLU A 88 -7.19 19.62 6.06
C GLU A 88 -8.04 18.44 6.56
N ALA A 89 -9.34 18.68 6.77
CA ALA A 89 -10.31 17.65 7.17
C ALA A 89 -10.39 16.51 6.16
N LYS A 90 -10.39 16.78 4.86
CA LYS A 90 -10.44 15.71 3.84
C LYS A 90 -9.16 14.89 3.79
N ALA A 91 -8.00 15.51 4.00
CA ALA A 91 -6.72 14.80 4.08
C ALA A 91 -6.69 13.89 5.30
N PHE A 92 -7.16 14.39 6.45
CA PHE A 92 -7.33 13.61 7.68
C PHE A 92 -8.30 12.44 7.48
N ASP A 93 -9.50 12.69 6.93
CA ASP A 93 -10.51 11.66 6.71
C ASP A 93 -10.01 10.57 5.75
N THR A 94 -9.29 10.95 4.70
CA THR A 94 -8.69 10.01 3.74
C THR A 94 -7.62 9.14 4.41
N TYR A 95 -6.76 9.74 5.24
CA TYR A 95 -5.74 9.01 6.00
C TYR A 95 -6.36 8.02 6.99
N VAL A 96 -7.38 8.46 7.75
CA VAL A 96 -8.11 7.62 8.70
C VAL A 96 -8.83 6.48 7.99
N GLU A 97 -9.49 6.75 6.86
CA GLU A 97 -10.18 5.70 6.09
C GLU A 97 -9.20 4.68 5.52
N TYR A 98 -8.04 5.13 5.03
CA TYR A 98 -6.99 4.22 4.57
C TYR A 98 -6.53 3.28 5.68
N GLY A 99 -6.27 3.82 6.87
CA GLY A 99 -5.92 3.01 8.05
C GLY A 99 -7.01 2.02 8.43
N ARG A 100 -8.29 2.44 8.42
CA ARG A 100 -9.43 1.55 8.70
C ARG A 100 -9.57 0.44 7.67
N ARG A 101 -9.35 0.72 6.38
CA ARG A 101 -9.34 -0.30 5.31
C ARG A 101 -8.23 -1.31 5.53
N PHE A 102 -7.03 -0.85 5.85
CA PHE A 102 -5.90 -1.72 6.11
C PHE A 102 -6.14 -2.62 7.34
N MET A 103 -6.70 -2.07 8.43
CA MET A 103 -7.09 -2.85 9.61
C MET A 103 -8.10 -3.95 9.26
N ARG A 104 -9.14 -3.63 8.49
CA ARG A 104 -10.12 -4.63 8.02
C ARG A 104 -9.47 -5.72 7.17
N LEU A 105 -8.49 -5.36 6.32
CA LEU A 105 -7.74 -6.33 5.53
C LEU A 105 -6.97 -7.30 6.44
N ILE A 106 -6.27 -6.80 7.47
CA ILE A 106 -5.56 -7.65 8.44
C ILE A 106 -6.54 -8.58 9.17
N GLU A 107 -7.66 -8.04 9.68
CA GLU A 107 -8.68 -8.83 10.39
C GLU A 107 -9.22 -9.96 9.52
N GLN A 108 -9.50 -9.68 8.24
CA GLN A 108 -9.95 -10.70 7.29
C GLN A 108 -8.90 -11.79 7.06
N LEU A 109 -7.62 -11.44 6.96
CA LEU A 109 -6.54 -12.41 6.77
C LEU A 109 -6.40 -13.32 8.00
N GLN A 110 -6.43 -12.75 9.21
CA GLN A 110 -6.34 -13.50 10.45
C GLN A 110 -7.57 -14.39 10.71
N ASN A 111 -8.75 -13.98 10.25
CA ASN A 111 -9.97 -14.77 10.36
C ASN A 111 -10.04 -15.91 9.35
N ALA A 112 -9.46 -15.75 8.16
CA ALA A 112 -9.43 -16.80 7.14
C ALA A 112 -8.50 -17.97 7.49
N GLU A 113 -7.62 -17.80 8.48
CA GLU A 113 -6.67 -18.82 8.96
C GLU A 113 -7.15 -19.56 10.22
N ARG A 114 -8.33 -19.20 10.75
CA ARG A 114 -9.01 -19.90 11.86
C ARG A 114 -10.00 -20.93 11.34
#